data_AF-A0A0X8JY50-F1
#
_entry.id   AF-A0A0X8JY50-F1
#
_cell.length_a   1.000
_cell.length_b   1.000
_cell.length_c   1.000
_cell.angle_alpha   90.00
_cell.angle_beta   90.00
_cell.angle_gamma   90.00
#
_symmetry.space_group_name_H-M   'P 1'
#
loop_
_entity.id
_entity.type
_entity.pdbx_description
1 polymer ?
#
loop_
_entity_poly.entity_id
_entity_poly.type
_entity_poly.pdbx_seq_one_letter_code
_entity_poly.pdbx_strand_id
1 'polypeptide(L)'
;MATIKEIKEELANITELNSPLFKEFETDSRSGVQKEIEKRKKAIQAEIDENLRLEGMLSYEKELYENGISFIAGVDEVGRGPLAGPVVAAAVILPQNCKIKGLNDSKKIPKKKHEEIFQAVKENALAIGIGIMDNHVIDQVNIYEATKLAMREAIYQLEPQPEHLLIDAMKLDLPISQTSIIRGDANSLSIAAASIIAKVTRDKIMANYDEEFPGYDFAQNAGYGTAKHLEGIEKHGVTPIHRTSFEPIKTIVSETSKK
;
A
#
# COMPACT_ATOMS: atom_id res chain seq x y z
N MET A 1 15.01 -13.54 44.70
CA MET A 1 14.49 -12.35 44.01
C MET A 1 14.77 -12.55 42.53
N ALA A 2 13.75 -12.56 41.67
CA ALA A 2 13.94 -12.79 40.24
C ALA A 2 14.89 -11.74 39.66
N THR A 3 15.70 -12.15 38.70
CA THR A 3 16.55 -11.25 37.91
C THR A 3 15.68 -10.35 37.04
N ILE A 4 16.23 -9.20 36.62
CA ILE A 4 15.52 -8.31 35.67
C ILE A 4 15.18 -9.04 34.37
N LYS A 5 16.01 -10.02 33.97
CA LYS A 5 15.79 -10.83 32.78
C LYS A 5 14.56 -11.74 32.93
N GLU A 6 14.45 -12.45 34.05
CA GLU A 6 13.30 -13.32 34.36
C GLU A 6 12.01 -12.50 34.44
N ILE A 7 12.04 -11.35 35.12
CA ILE A 7 10.87 -10.45 35.20
C ILE A 7 10.47 -9.95 33.80
N LYS A 8 11.42 -9.64 32.94
CA LYS A 8 11.14 -9.21 31.57
C LYS A 8 10.45 -10.32 30.76
N GLU A 9 10.86 -11.58 30.94
CA GLU A 9 10.24 -12.74 30.30
C GLU A 9 8.80 -12.94 30.80
N GLU A 10 8.56 -12.76 32.11
CA GLU A 10 7.21 -12.81 32.68
C GLU A 10 6.32 -11.65 32.20
N LEU A 11 6.83 -10.42 32.17
CA LEU A 11 6.12 -9.24 31.66
C LEU A 11 5.74 -9.39 30.18
N ALA A 12 6.55 -10.09 29.38
CA ALA A 12 6.25 -10.32 27.97
C ALA A 12 4.94 -11.10 27.76
N ASN A 13 4.53 -11.92 28.74
CA ASN A 13 3.30 -12.69 28.70
C ASN A 13 2.04 -11.90 29.10
N ILE A 14 2.21 -10.71 29.70
CA ILE A 14 1.07 -9.87 30.10
C ILE A 14 0.52 -9.17 28.87
N THR A 15 -0.75 -9.39 28.49
CA THR A 15 -1.37 -8.80 27.30
C THR A 15 -2.36 -7.67 27.60
N GLU A 16 -2.75 -7.48 28.86
CA GLU A 16 -3.79 -6.52 29.26
C GLU A 16 -3.25 -5.49 30.24
N LEU A 17 -3.60 -4.20 30.05
CA LEU A 17 -3.13 -3.10 30.91
C LEU A 17 -3.64 -3.18 32.36
N ASN A 18 -4.81 -3.78 32.55
CA ASN A 18 -5.43 -3.97 33.87
C ASN A 18 -5.00 -5.27 34.56
N SER A 19 -4.03 -6.01 33.99
CA SER A 19 -3.55 -7.26 34.56
C SER A 19 -3.08 -7.08 36.01
N PRO A 20 -3.54 -7.92 36.95
CA PRO A 20 -3.14 -7.84 38.35
C PRO A 20 -1.63 -8.08 38.54
N LEU A 21 -1.00 -8.80 37.62
CA LEU A 21 0.44 -9.08 37.64
C LEU A 21 1.29 -7.81 37.60
N PHE A 22 0.81 -6.74 36.95
CA PHE A 22 1.54 -5.46 36.99
C PHE A 22 1.67 -4.92 38.42
N LYS A 23 0.62 -5.05 39.24
CA LYS A 23 0.64 -4.58 40.64
C LYS A 23 1.64 -5.37 41.47
N GLU A 24 1.82 -6.65 41.17
CA GLU A 24 2.81 -7.50 41.85
C GLU A 24 4.23 -7.06 41.50
N PHE A 25 4.54 -6.86 40.21
CA PHE A 25 5.86 -6.40 39.77
C PHE A 25 6.17 -4.95 40.18
N GLU A 26 5.17 -4.09 40.29
CA GLU A 26 5.32 -2.69 40.73
C GLU A 26 5.85 -2.58 42.16
N THR A 27 5.70 -3.62 42.99
CA THR A 27 6.30 -3.66 44.34
C THR A 27 7.84 -3.71 44.31
N ASP A 28 8.43 -4.10 43.18
CA ASP A 28 9.88 -4.17 43.00
C ASP A 28 10.47 -2.80 42.64
N SER A 29 11.07 -2.12 43.62
CA SER A 29 11.58 -0.76 43.47
C SER A 29 12.83 -0.63 42.58
N ARG A 30 13.40 -1.72 42.05
CA ARG A 30 14.60 -1.66 41.20
C ARG A 30 14.27 -0.89 39.93
N SER A 31 15.04 0.17 39.66
CA SER A 31 14.81 1.06 38.51
C SER A 31 14.79 0.34 37.16
N GLY A 32 15.54 -0.76 37.01
CA GLY A 32 15.49 -1.60 35.82
C GLY A 32 14.18 -2.36 35.64
N VAL A 33 13.59 -2.85 36.73
CA VAL A 33 12.29 -3.55 36.72
C VAL A 33 11.17 -2.56 36.38
N GLN A 34 11.15 -1.42 37.06
CA GLN A 34 10.17 -0.34 36.80
C GLN A 34 10.21 0.13 35.33
N LYS A 35 11.41 0.25 34.73
CA LYS A 35 11.55 0.59 33.30
C LYS A 35 10.97 -0.48 32.38
N GLU A 36 11.16 -1.77 32.67
CA GLU A 36 10.59 -2.84 31.84
C GLU A 36 9.06 -2.94 31.99
N ILE A 37 8.51 -2.67 33.19
CA ILE A 37 7.05 -2.56 33.41
C ILE A 37 6.46 -1.46 32.53
N GLU A 38 6.99 -0.24 32.62
CA GLU A 38 6.49 0.90 31.84
C GLU A 38 6.63 0.69 30.34
N LYS A 39 7.74 0.08 29.92
CA LYS A 39 7.94 -0.32 28.53
C LYS A 39 6.88 -1.33 28.07
N ARG A 40 6.53 -2.32 28.88
CA ARG A 40 5.50 -3.31 28.53
C ARG A 40 4.12 -2.65 28.46
N LYS A 41 3.74 -1.83 29.45
CA LYS A 41 2.47 -1.09 29.42
C LYS A 41 2.37 -0.22 28.17
N LYS A 42 3.42 0.54 27.84
CA LYS A 42 3.45 1.36 26.61
C LYS A 42 3.31 0.51 25.35
N ALA A 43 3.89 -0.69 25.31
CA ALA A 43 3.72 -1.61 24.19
C ALA A 43 2.27 -2.11 24.06
N ILE A 44 1.63 -2.50 25.17
CA ILE A 44 0.22 -2.93 25.17
C ILE A 44 -0.68 -1.76 24.73
N GLN A 45 -0.48 -0.55 25.27
CA GLN A 45 -1.24 0.63 24.87
C GLN A 45 -1.10 0.91 23.36
N ALA A 46 0.12 0.82 22.81
CA ALA A 46 0.33 1.01 21.38
C ALA A 46 -0.39 -0.06 20.52
N GLU A 47 -0.53 -1.30 21.02
CA GLU A 47 -1.31 -2.35 20.34
C GLU A 47 -2.82 -2.07 20.39
N ILE A 48 -3.32 -1.56 21.52
CA ILE A 48 -4.72 -1.13 21.65
C ILE A 48 -5.01 0.04 20.70
N ASP A 49 -4.17 1.08 20.70
CA ASP A 49 -4.32 2.26 19.86
C ASP A 49 -4.30 1.89 18.37
N GLU A 50 -3.40 0.97 17.98
CA GLU A 50 -3.32 0.47 16.61
C GLU A 50 -4.57 -0.32 16.22
N ASN A 51 -5.07 -1.20 17.09
CA ASN A 51 -6.30 -1.93 16.83
C ASN A 51 -7.51 -0.99 16.70
N LEU A 52 -7.61 0.05 17.53
CA LEU A 52 -8.65 1.08 17.42
C LEU A 52 -8.54 1.88 16.11
N ARG A 53 -7.31 2.20 15.69
CA ARG A 53 -7.08 2.87 14.40
C ARG A 53 -7.54 2.01 13.22
N LEU A 54 -7.14 0.74 13.20
CA LEU A 54 -7.53 -0.21 12.15
C LEU A 54 -9.04 -0.45 12.17
N GLU A 55 -9.66 -0.49 13.35
CA GLU A 55 -11.11 -0.56 13.51
C GLU A 55 -11.81 0.65 12.88
N GLY A 56 -11.29 1.87 13.08
CA GLY A 56 -11.84 3.08 12.46
C GLY A 56 -11.75 3.07 10.93
N MET A 57 -10.68 2.47 10.38
CA MET A 57 -10.49 2.29 8.94
C MET A 57 -11.39 1.20 8.32
N LEU A 58 -12.18 0.47 9.11
CA LEU A 58 -13.17 -0.50 8.60
C LEU A 58 -14.57 0.08 8.50
N SER A 59 -14.74 1.39 8.71
CA SER A 59 -16.08 2.03 8.76
C SER A 59 -16.93 1.75 7.52
N TYR A 60 -16.36 1.90 6.32
CA TYR A 60 -17.04 1.63 5.05
C TYR A 60 -17.35 0.13 4.86
N GLU A 61 -16.38 -0.73 5.16
CA GLU A 61 -16.56 -2.17 5.06
C GLU A 61 -17.67 -2.66 6.00
N LYS A 62 -17.72 -2.13 7.22
CA LYS A 62 -18.73 -2.50 8.22
C LYS A 62 -20.14 -2.09 7.82
N GLU A 63 -20.30 -0.89 7.28
CA GLU A 63 -21.59 -0.45 6.75
C GLU A 63 -22.08 -1.42 5.65
N LEU A 64 -21.18 -1.91 4.80
CA LEU A 64 -21.51 -2.89 3.77
C LEU A 64 -21.81 -4.29 4.36
N TYR A 65 -21.06 -4.73 5.38
CA TYR A 65 -21.32 -5.98 6.09
C TYR A 65 -22.71 -6.00 6.73
N GLU A 66 -23.14 -4.89 7.34
CA GLU A 66 -24.48 -4.73 7.92
C GLU A 66 -25.60 -4.85 6.87
N ASN A 67 -25.29 -4.52 5.61
CA ASN A 67 -26.17 -4.69 4.46
C ASN A 67 -26.06 -6.07 3.80
N GLY A 68 -25.35 -7.03 4.41
CA GLY A 68 -25.23 -8.40 3.93
C GLY A 68 -24.20 -8.62 2.82
N ILE A 69 -23.42 -7.60 2.46
CA ILE A 69 -22.35 -7.69 1.46
C ILE A 69 -21.12 -8.32 2.12
N SER A 70 -20.57 -9.39 1.55
CA SER A 70 -19.43 -10.11 2.14
C SER A 70 -18.15 -9.95 1.34
N PHE A 71 -18.22 -9.95 0.00
CA PHE A 71 -17.07 -9.82 -0.88
C PHE A 71 -16.88 -8.37 -1.32
N ILE A 72 -16.13 -7.62 -0.52
CA ILE A 72 -15.81 -6.22 -0.78
C ILE A 72 -14.39 -6.14 -1.35
N ALA A 73 -14.23 -5.59 -2.54
CA ALA A 73 -12.92 -5.32 -3.11
C ALA A 73 -12.52 -3.86 -2.90
N GLY A 74 -11.38 -3.64 -2.24
CA GLY A 74 -10.69 -2.36 -2.29
C GLY A 74 -9.87 -2.25 -3.56
N VAL A 75 -9.88 -1.08 -4.20
CA VAL A 75 -9.20 -0.84 -5.47
C VAL A 75 -8.42 0.48 -5.40
N ASP A 76 -7.15 0.42 -5.78
CA ASP A 76 -6.26 1.59 -5.82
C ASP A 76 -5.20 1.44 -6.93
N GLU A 77 -4.58 2.56 -7.31
CA GLU A 77 -3.53 2.62 -8.31
C GLU A 77 -2.24 3.30 -7.83
N VAL A 78 -1.15 3.00 -8.53
CA VAL A 78 0.10 3.73 -8.42
C VAL A 78 0.70 3.98 -9.80
N GLY A 79 1.48 5.04 -9.92
CA GLY A 79 2.23 5.32 -11.14
C GLY A 79 1.52 6.22 -12.14
N ARG A 80 0.60 7.08 -11.71
CA ARG A 80 -0.02 8.06 -12.61
C ARG A 80 0.91 9.20 -13.02
N GLY A 81 1.66 9.77 -12.08
CA GLY A 81 2.54 10.92 -12.31
C GLY A 81 3.94 10.67 -12.93
N PRO A 82 4.56 9.48 -12.83
CA PRO A 82 5.87 9.19 -13.42
C PRO A 82 5.97 9.47 -14.93
N LEU A 83 7.18 9.82 -15.37
CA LEU A 83 7.53 10.01 -16.79
C LEU A 83 7.80 8.67 -17.51
N ALA A 84 8.06 7.60 -16.74
CA ALA A 84 8.41 6.29 -17.26
C ALA A 84 7.72 5.15 -16.50
N GLY A 85 7.59 4.02 -17.19
CA GLY A 85 7.01 2.77 -16.70
C GLY A 85 5.48 2.75 -16.70
N PRO A 86 4.89 1.64 -16.24
CA PRO A 86 3.45 1.41 -16.30
C PRO A 86 2.69 2.17 -15.20
N VAL A 87 1.38 2.23 -15.36
CA VAL A 87 0.43 2.39 -14.25
C VAL A 87 0.02 1.00 -13.78
N VAL A 88 0.01 0.79 -12.46
CA VAL A 88 -0.35 -0.48 -11.83
C VAL A 88 -1.54 -0.22 -10.91
N ALA A 89 -2.60 -1.00 -11.08
CA ALA A 89 -3.72 -1.03 -10.15
C ALA A 89 -3.79 -2.41 -9.48
N ALA A 90 -4.31 -2.44 -8.27
CA ALA A 90 -4.62 -3.68 -7.58
C ALA A 90 -6.06 -3.65 -7.08
N ALA A 91 -6.66 -4.83 -7.01
CA ALA A 91 -7.93 -5.05 -6.35
C ALA A 91 -7.72 -6.14 -5.30
N VAL A 92 -8.20 -5.94 -4.08
CA VAL A 92 -7.99 -6.86 -2.95
C VAL A 92 -9.29 -7.09 -2.22
N ILE A 93 -9.66 -8.36 -2.02
CA ILE A 93 -10.74 -8.79 -1.14
C ILE A 93 -10.11 -9.35 0.13
N LEU A 94 -10.42 -8.75 1.27
CA LEU A 94 -10.00 -9.23 2.59
C LEU A 94 -11.13 -10.03 3.26
N PRO A 95 -10.80 -10.96 4.18
CA PRO A 95 -11.80 -11.55 5.06
C PRO A 95 -12.52 -10.48 5.88
N GLN A 96 -13.77 -10.76 6.25
CA GLN A 96 -14.56 -9.86 7.08
C GLN A 96 -13.82 -9.51 8.38
N ASN A 97 -13.79 -8.22 8.72
CA ASN A 97 -13.09 -7.68 9.90
C ASN A 97 -11.57 -7.96 9.94
N CYS A 98 -10.94 -8.32 8.81
CA CYS A 98 -9.50 -8.53 8.75
C CYS A 98 -8.75 -7.23 9.07
N LYS A 99 -7.82 -7.31 10.04
CA LYS A 99 -6.97 -6.19 10.45
C LYS A 99 -5.51 -6.60 10.31
N ILE A 100 -4.82 -5.95 9.38
CA ILE A 100 -3.39 -6.16 9.16
C ILE A 100 -2.61 -5.08 9.90
N LYS A 101 -1.78 -5.49 10.87
CA LYS A 101 -0.99 -4.58 11.70
C LYS A 101 -0.11 -3.68 10.82
N GLY A 102 -0.15 -2.37 11.07
CA GLY A 102 0.64 -1.39 10.34
C GLY A 102 0.08 -1.00 8.97
N LEU A 103 -1.01 -1.62 8.50
CA LEU A 103 -1.66 -1.25 7.25
C LEU A 103 -2.24 0.17 7.33
N ASN A 104 -1.93 0.99 6.33
CA ASN A 104 -2.24 2.40 6.24
C ASN A 104 -1.94 2.88 4.80
N ASP A 105 -2.15 4.17 4.53
CA ASP A 105 -1.65 4.86 3.33
C ASP A 105 -0.16 4.51 3.12
N SER A 106 0.15 3.98 1.92
CA SER A 106 1.49 3.53 1.55
C SER A 106 2.56 4.62 1.72
N LYS A 107 2.21 5.91 1.62
CA LYS A 107 3.11 7.05 1.81
C LYS A 107 3.46 7.29 3.28
N LYS A 108 2.61 6.84 4.20
CA LYS A 108 2.82 6.94 5.66
C LYS A 108 3.59 5.74 6.23
N ILE A 109 3.76 4.70 5.43
CA ILE A 109 4.49 3.50 5.82
C ILE A 109 5.96 3.62 5.35
N PRO A 110 6.94 3.39 6.23
CA PRO A 110 8.34 3.31 5.81
C PRO A 110 8.57 2.18 4.81
N LYS A 111 9.39 2.39 3.77
CA LYS A 111 9.72 1.38 2.73
C LYS A 111 10.14 0.02 3.30
N LYS A 112 10.84 0.02 4.45
CA LYS A 112 11.26 -1.20 5.16
C LYS A 112 10.09 -2.10 5.62
N LYS A 113 8.92 -1.51 5.85
CA LYS A 113 7.70 -2.21 6.28
C LYS A 113 6.77 -2.55 5.12
N HIS A 114 6.99 -1.99 3.92
CA HIS A 114 6.14 -2.28 2.76
C HIS A 114 6.15 -3.75 2.41
N GLU A 115 7.32 -4.40 2.39
CA GLU A 115 7.38 -5.83 2.07
C GLU A 115 6.72 -6.70 3.14
N GLU A 116 6.87 -6.37 4.43
CA GLU A 116 6.20 -7.08 5.53
C GLU A 116 4.67 -6.99 5.40
N ILE A 117 4.13 -5.80 5.17
CA ILE A 117 2.68 -5.59 5.01
C ILE A 117 2.19 -6.20 3.69
N PHE A 118 2.98 -6.12 2.61
CA PHE A 118 2.66 -6.76 1.34
C PHE A 118 2.49 -8.28 1.48
N GLN A 119 3.41 -8.94 2.19
CA GLN A 119 3.28 -10.37 2.47
C GLN A 119 2.08 -10.66 3.37
N ALA A 120 1.86 -9.86 4.41
CA ALA A 120 0.69 -10.02 5.27
C ALA A 120 -0.64 -9.87 4.50
N VAL A 121 -0.73 -8.92 3.57
CA VAL A 121 -1.91 -8.78 2.68
C VAL A 121 -2.06 -10.03 1.82
N LYS A 122 -0.98 -10.51 1.18
CA LYS A 122 -1.03 -11.73 0.35
C LYS A 122 -1.45 -12.98 1.11
N GLU A 123 -1.02 -13.12 2.35
CA GLU A 123 -1.33 -14.29 3.18
C GLU A 123 -2.77 -14.27 3.70
N ASN A 124 -3.34 -13.08 3.93
CA ASN A 124 -4.67 -12.94 4.52
C ASN A 124 -5.78 -12.69 3.50
N ALA A 125 -5.48 -12.13 2.32
CA ALA A 125 -6.47 -11.80 1.31
C ALA A 125 -7.18 -13.06 0.77
N LEU A 126 -8.49 -12.94 0.56
CA LEU A 126 -9.29 -13.96 -0.11
C LEU A 126 -9.02 -13.97 -1.61
N ALA A 127 -8.82 -12.79 -2.21
CA ALA A 127 -8.51 -12.63 -3.62
C ALA A 127 -7.65 -11.38 -3.83
N ILE A 128 -6.72 -11.45 -4.79
CA ILE A 128 -5.90 -10.33 -5.24
C ILE A 128 -5.85 -10.37 -6.76
N GLY A 129 -6.19 -9.26 -7.38
CA GLY A 129 -5.99 -9.05 -8.82
C GLY A 129 -5.08 -7.85 -9.07
N ILE A 130 -4.29 -7.93 -10.15
CA ILE A 130 -3.31 -6.89 -10.51
C ILE A 130 -3.47 -6.55 -11.99
N GLY A 131 -3.78 -5.29 -12.27
CA GLY A 131 -3.85 -4.76 -13.62
C GLY A 131 -2.67 -3.85 -13.90
N ILE A 132 -2.04 -4.03 -15.06
CA ILE A 132 -0.85 -3.29 -15.47
C ILE A 132 -1.10 -2.74 -16.87
N MET A 133 -1.00 -1.43 -17.03
CA MET A 133 -1.05 -0.78 -18.34
C MET A 133 0.28 -0.09 -18.59
N ASP A 134 0.95 -0.50 -19.67
CA ASP A 134 2.27 -0.01 -20.04
C ASP A 134 2.21 1.43 -20.58
N ASN A 135 3.39 2.00 -20.87
CA ASN A 135 3.49 3.34 -21.41
C ASN A 135 2.84 3.50 -22.79
N HIS A 136 2.81 2.44 -23.62
CA HIS A 136 2.16 2.48 -24.92
C HIS A 136 0.64 2.66 -24.78
N VAL A 137 0.00 1.89 -23.90
CA VAL A 137 -1.43 2.06 -23.60
C VAL A 137 -1.70 3.44 -23.03
N ILE A 138 -0.87 3.91 -22.09
CA ILE A 138 -1.00 5.27 -21.52
C ILE A 138 -0.94 6.35 -22.60
N ASP A 139 0.02 6.25 -23.52
CA ASP A 139 0.20 7.22 -24.60
C ASP A 139 -0.95 7.18 -25.61
N GLN A 140 -1.58 6.02 -25.82
CA GLN A 140 -2.72 5.84 -26.73
C GLN A 140 -4.04 6.38 -26.16
N VAL A 141 -4.35 6.06 -24.90
CA VAL A 141 -5.68 6.35 -24.32
C VAL A 141 -5.70 7.50 -23.33
N ASN A 142 -4.54 8.06 -22.96
CA ASN A 142 -4.30 8.97 -21.83
C ASN A 142 -4.25 8.27 -20.45
N ILE A 143 -3.63 8.94 -19.47
CA ILE A 143 -3.39 8.35 -18.15
C ILE A 143 -4.67 8.05 -17.36
N TYR A 144 -5.71 8.87 -17.50
CA TYR A 144 -6.97 8.66 -16.77
C TYR A 144 -7.68 7.39 -17.28
N GLU A 145 -7.78 7.22 -18.60
CA GLU A 145 -8.36 6.01 -19.19
C GLU A 145 -7.49 4.78 -18.95
N ALA A 146 -6.17 4.88 -19.06
CA ALA A 146 -5.26 3.79 -18.75
C ALA A 146 -5.36 3.33 -17.30
N THR A 147 -5.56 4.25 -16.34
CA THR A 147 -5.82 3.87 -14.95
C THR A 147 -7.13 3.09 -14.82
N LYS A 148 -8.23 3.53 -15.47
CA LYS A 148 -9.49 2.78 -15.44
C LYS A 148 -9.35 1.39 -16.06
N LEU A 149 -8.59 1.25 -17.13
CA LEU A 149 -8.28 -0.05 -17.74
C LEU A 149 -7.51 -0.95 -16.77
N ALA A 150 -6.46 -0.42 -16.12
CA ALA A 150 -5.70 -1.16 -15.11
C ALA A 150 -6.61 -1.62 -13.95
N MET A 151 -7.49 -0.76 -13.43
CA MET A 151 -8.41 -1.13 -12.36
C MET A 151 -9.40 -2.21 -12.78
N ARG A 152 -9.98 -2.11 -13.99
CA ARG A 152 -10.88 -3.13 -14.52
C ARG A 152 -10.18 -4.48 -14.63
N GLU A 153 -8.95 -4.49 -15.17
CA GLU A 153 -8.14 -5.69 -15.28
C GLU A 153 -7.87 -6.31 -13.90
N ALA A 154 -7.52 -5.49 -12.91
CA ALA A 154 -7.34 -5.96 -11.54
C ALA A 154 -8.62 -6.57 -10.96
N ILE A 155 -9.79 -5.97 -11.19
CA ILE A 155 -11.08 -6.48 -10.69
C ILE A 155 -11.46 -7.79 -11.37
N TYR A 156 -11.25 -7.92 -12.69
CA TYR A 156 -11.61 -9.14 -13.43
C TYR A 156 -10.77 -10.36 -13.04
N GLN A 157 -9.59 -10.17 -12.47
CA GLN A 157 -8.74 -11.26 -11.99
C GLN A 157 -9.18 -11.81 -10.61
N LEU A 158 -10.13 -11.17 -9.92
CA LEU A 158 -10.57 -11.62 -8.61
C LEU A 158 -11.39 -12.91 -8.69
N GLU A 159 -11.07 -13.88 -7.85
CA GLU A 159 -11.91 -15.04 -7.58
C GLU A 159 -11.87 -15.30 -6.07
N PRO A 160 -13.00 -15.15 -5.34
CA PRO A 160 -14.35 -14.85 -5.84
C PRO A 160 -14.51 -13.44 -6.43
N GLN A 161 -15.51 -13.26 -7.28
CA GLN A 161 -15.90 -11.94 -7.80
C GLN A 161 -16.49 -11.06 -6.68
N PRO A 162 -16.18 -9.74 -6.66
CA PRO A 162 -16.67 -8.84 -5.63
C PRO A 162 -18.15 -8.48 -5.83
N GLU A 163 -18.85 -8.31 -4.71
CA GLU A 163 -20.22 -7.81 -4.64
C GLU A 163 -20.27 -6.28 -4.60
N HIS A 164 -19.25 -5.64 -4.01
CA HIS A 164 -19.11 -4.19 -3.94
C HIS A 164 -17.66 -3.74 -4.05
N LEU A 165 -17.43 -2.59 -4.68
CA LEU A 165 -16.11 -1.98 -4.86
C LEU A 165 -15.96 -0.74 -3.97
N LEU A 166 -14.86 -0.67 -3.22
CA LEU A 166 -14.38 0.55 -2.58
C LEU A 166 -13.20 1.07 -3.40
N ILE A 167 -13.32 2.26 -3.99
CA ILE A 167 -12.33 2.78 -4.96
C ILE A 167 -11.81 4.13 -4.49
N ASP A 168 -10.49 4.36 -4.53
CA ASP A 168 -9.92 5.69 -4.24
C ASP A 168 -10.24 6.68 -5.36
N ALA A 169 -11.06 7.68 -5.04
CA ALA A 169 -11.34 8.86 -5.86
C ALA A 169 -11.66 8.64 -7.36
N MET A 170 -12.26 7.51 -7.74
CA MET A 170 -12.69 7.21 -9.12
C MET A 170 -13.98 6.38 -9.20
N LYS A 171 -14.60 6.42 -10.39
CA LYS A 171 -15.76 5.60 -10.75
C LYS A 171 -15.45 4.80 -12.02
N LEU A 172 -15.80 3.51 -12.01
CA LEU A 172 -15.63 2.59 -13.13
C LEU A 172 -16.99 2.24 -13.75
N ASP A 173 -17.02 2.06 -15.07
CA ASP A 173 -18.23 1.60 -15.76
C ASP A 173 -18.33 0.07 -15.70
N LEU A 174 -18.71 -0.45 -14.53
CA LEU A 174 -18.84 -1.87 -14.23
C LEU A 174 -20.24 -2.15 -13.66
N PRO A 175 -20.83 -3.33 -13.94
CA PRO A 175 -22.13 -3.74 -13.39
C PRO A 175 -22.01 -4.21 -11.92
N ILE A 176 -21.08 -3.62 -11.15
CA ILE A 176 -20.83 -3.93 -9.74
C ILE A 176 -21.07 -2.65 -8.95
N SER A 177 -21.75 -2.77 -7.82
CA SER A 177 -21.97 -1.65 -6.92
C SER A 177 -20.63 -1.08 -6.45
N GLN A 178 -20.52 0.24 -6.31
CA GLN A 178 -19.25 0.90 -6.01
C GLN A 178 -19.43 2.16 -5.18
N THR A 179 -18.48 2.39 -4.27
CA THR A 179 -18.36 3.63 -3.50
C THR A 179 -16.99 4.24 -3.80
N SER A 180 -17.00 5.47 -4.34
CA SER A 180 -15.78 6.27 -4.49
C SER A 180 -15.49 6.99 -3.17
N ILE A 181 -14.31 6.76 -2.60
CA ILE A 181 -13.88 7.35 -1.33
C ILE A 181 -12.75 8.32 -1.61
N ILE A 182 -12.83 9.55 -1.09
CA ILE A 182 -11.72 10.50 -1.16
C ILE A 182 -10.69 10.12 -0.10
N ARG A 183 -9.42 9.91 -0.51
CA ARG A 183 -8.35 9.41 0.38
C ARG A 183 -8.74 8.04 0.94
N GLY A 184 -9.17 7.15 0.07
CA GLY A 184 -9.63 5.81 0.43
C GLY A 184 -8.56 5.00 1.16
N ASP A 185 -7.31 5.15 0.76
CA ASP A 185 -6.13 4.51 1.37
C ASP A 185 -5.95 4.81 2.87
N ALA A 186 -6.45 5.96 3.34
CA ALA A 186 -6.42 6.37 4.73
C ALA A 186 -7.70 6.02 5.52
N ASN A 187 -8.78 5.60 4.83
CA ASN A 187 -10.11 5.46 5.42
C ASN A 187 -10.76 4.08 5.22
N SER A 188 -10.20 3.22 4.36
CA SER A 188 -10.65 1.85 4.09
C SER A 188 -9.45 0.90 4.15
N LEU A 189 -9.53 -0.16 4.95
CA LEU A 189 -8.48 -1.19 4.98
C LEU A 189 -8.37 -1.93 3.65
N SER A 190 -9.49 -2.12 2.95
CA SER A 190 -9.48 -2.79 1.64
C SER A 190 -8.72 -1.97 0.61
N ILE A 191 -8.96 -0.64 0.54
CA ILE A 191 -8.22 0.26 -0.37
C ILE A 191 -6.76 0.35 0.08
N ALA A 192 -6.48 0.47 1.38
CA ALA A 192 -5.11 0.48 1.88
C ALA A 192 -4.34 -0.78 1.47
N ALA A 193 -4.96 -1.96 1.53
CA ALA A 193 -4.35 -3.21 1.09
C ALA A 193 -4.04 -3.19 -0.41
N ALA A 194 -4.99 -2.75 -1.24
CA ALA A 194 -4.78 -2.58 -2.68
C ALA A 194 -3.63 -1.59 -2.98
N SER A 195 -3.57 -0.47 -2.26
CA SER A 195 -2.50 0.53 -2.41
C SER A 195 -1.11 -0.08 -2.20
N ILE A 196 -0.97 -0.96 -1.19
CA ILE A 196 0.30 -1.62 -0.88
C ILE A 196 0.65 -2.66 -1.94
N ILE A 197 -0.31 -3.47 -2.39
CA ILE A 197 -0.09 -4.44 -3.47
C ILE A 197 0.36 -3.73 -4.74
N ALA A 198 -0.35 -2.67 -5.14
CA ALA A 198 -0.01 -1.89 -6.33
C ALA A 198 1.38 -1.25 -6.20
N LYS A 199 1.66 -0.59 -5.05
CA LYS A 199 2.93 0.09 -4.77
C LYS A 199 4.14 -0.83 -4.84
N VAL A 200 4.10 -1.94 -4.10
CA VAL A 200 5.23 -2.87 -4.04
C VAL A 200 5.43 -3.56 -5.38
N THR A 201 4.35 -3.91 -6.09
CA THR A 201 4.43 -4.49 -7.42
C THR A 201 5.08 -3.53 -8.41
N ARG A 202 4.64 -2.26 -8.44
CA ARG A 202 5.23 -1.26 -9.33
C ARG A 202 6.68 -0.95 -8.98
N ASP A 203 7.02 -0.84 -7.71
CA ASP A 203 8.41 -0.58 -7.30
C ASP A 203 9.36 -1.71 -7.72
N LYS A 204 8.90 -2.97 -7.66
CA LYS A 204 9.65 -4.13 -8.18
C LYS A 204 9.86 -4.04 -9.70
N ILE A 205 8.81 -3.67 -10.46
CA ILE A 205 8.92 -3.45 -11.90
C ILE A 205 9.95 -2.34 -12.22
N MET A 206 9.88 -1.21 -11.51
CA MET A 206 10.82 -0.10 -11.73
C MET A 206 12.25 -0.43 -11.32
N ALA A 207 12.45 -1.28 -10.30
CA ALA A 207 13.78 -1.76 -9.95
C ALA A 207 14.37 -2.64 -11.06
N ASN A 208 13.57 -3.53 -11.66
CA ASN A 208 14.01 -4.33 -12.80
C ASN A 208 14.38 -3.45 -14.02
N TYR A 209 13.61 -2.39 -14.27
CA TYR A 209 13.95 -1.43 -15.32
C TYR A 209 15.23 -0.64 -15.04
N ASP A 210 15.62 -0.46 -13.78
CA ASP A 210 16.91 0.18 -13.44
C ASP A 210 18.11 -0.71 -13.82
N GLU A 211 17.94 -2.03 -13.77
CA GLU A 211 18.93 -3.00 -14.22
C GLU A 211 19.03 -3.03 -15.75
N GLU A 212 17.88 -2.98 -16.44
CA GLU A 212 17.80 -2.97 -17.91
C GLU A 212 18.26 -1.65 -18.53
N PHE A 213 17.90 -0.53 -17.89
CA PHE A 213 18.21 0.83 -18.32
C PHE A 213 18.96 1.57 -17.19
N PRO A 214 20.26 1.29 -16.98
CA PRO A 214 21.04 1.95 -15.95
C PRO A 214 21.27 3.43 -16.27
N GLY A 215 21.39 4.26 -15.24
CA GLY A 215 21.70 5.69 -15.35
C GLY A 215 20.52 6.65 -15.13
N TYR A 216 19.31 6.11 -14.93
CA TYR A 216 18.09 6.90 -14.71
C TYR A 216 17.58 6.88 -13.25
N ASP A 217 18.19 6.07 -12.37
CA ASP A 217 17.86 5.94 -10.94
C ASP A 217 16.42 5.43 -10.69
N PHE A 218 15.91 4.57 -11.59
CA PHE A 218 14.54 4.06 -11.59
C PHE A 218 14.19 3.27 -10.32
N ALA A 219 15.16 2.58 -9.71
CA ALA A 219 14.94 1.85 -8.47
C ALA A 219 14.63 2.77 -7.27
N GLN A 220 15.10 4.03 -7.31
CA GLN A 220 14.89 5.01 -6.24
C GLN A 220 13.76 5.98 -6.57
N ASN A 221 13.72 6.49 -7.79
CA ASN A 221 12.74 7.49 -8.21
C ASN A 221 11.46 6.89 -8.81
N ALA A 222 11.39 5.58 -9.06
CA ALA A 222 10.23 4.89 -9.62
C ALA A 222 9.67 5.53 -10.90
N GLY A 223 10.53 6.16 -11.72
CA GLY A 223 10.18 6.84 -12.96
C GLY A 223 9.65 8.26 -12.78
N TYR A 224 9.57 8.80 -11.57
CA TYR A 224 9.23 10.22 -11.35
C TYR A 224 10.35 11.13 -11.91
N GLY A 225 9.98 12.29 -12.44
CA GLY A 225 10.91 13.27 -13.04
C GLY A 225 11.77 14.00 -12.01
N THR A 226 12.59 13.26 -11.26
CA THR A 226 13.57 13.81 -10.33
C THR A 226 14.79 14.36 -11.09
N ALA A 227 15.61 15.18 -10.44
CA ALA A 227 16.83 15.73 -11.06
C ALA A 227 17.71 14.63 -11.68
N LYS A 228 17.92 13.52 -10.95
CA LYS A 228 18.69 12.37 -11.44
C LYS A 228 18.08 11.70 -12.67
N HIS A 229 16.75 11.59 -12.72
CA HIS A 229 16.05 11.02 -13.86
C HIS A 229 16.24 11.91 -15.11
N LEU A 230 16.06 13.22 -14.95
CA LEU A 230 16.25 14.18 -16.04
C LEU A 230 17.71 14.20 -16.54
N GLU A 231 18.68 14.16 -15.63
CA GLU A 231 20.10 14.00 -16.00
C GLU A 231 20.36 12.70 -16.78
N GLY A 232 19.70 11.60 -16.40
CA GLY A 232 19.77 10.33 -17.12
C GLY A 232 19.23 10.46 -18.55
N ILE A 233 18.10 11.14 -18.72
CA ILE A 233 17.50 11.42 -20.04
C ILE A 233 18.44 12.29 -20.89
N GLU A 234 19.07 13.31 -20.31
CA GLU A 234 20.02 14.17 -21.03
C GLU A 234 21.28 13.40 -21.48
N LYS A 235 21.80 12.50 -20.64
CA LYS A 235 23.03 11.74 -20.91
C LYS A 235 22.82 10.55 -21.84
N HIS A 236 21.70 9.85 -21.70
CA HIS A 236 21.46 8.54 -22.32
C HIS A 236 20.29 8.53 -23.31
N GLY A 237 19.49 9.61 -23.35
CA GLY A 237 18.32 9.72 -24.21
C GLY A 237 17.05 9.12 -23.60
N VAL A 238 15.96 9.18 -24.36
CA VAL A 238 14.66 8.60 -23.97
C VAL A 238 14.69 7.09 -24.22
N THR A 239 14.25 6.30 -23.23
CA THR A 239 14.14 4.83 -23.34
C THR A 239 12.74 4.38 -23.79
N PRO A 240 12.56 3.12 -24.24
CA PRO A 240 11.26 2.59 -24.67
C PRO A 240 10.16 2.60 -23.59
N ILE A 241 10.52 2.70 -22.31
CA ILE A 241 9.55 2.71 -21.20
C ILE A 241 9.06 4.12 -20.84
N HIS A 242 9.58 5.16 -21.47
CA HIS A 242 9.11 6.53 -21.23
C HIS A 242 7.75 6.78 -21.89
N ARG A 243 6.95 7.63 -21.25
CA ARG A 243 5.62 8.04 -21.73
C ARG A 243 5.79 9.23 -22.66
N THR A 244 5.72 8.98 -23.96
CA THR A 244 5.97 9.97 -25.00
C THR A 244 4.86 11.02 -25.10
N SER A 245 3.70 10.79 -24.46
CA SER A 245 2.64 11.79 -24.34
C SER A 245 2.84 12.78 -23.19
N PHE A 246 3.78 12.53 -22.27
CA PHE A 246 4.00 13.37 -21.07
C PHE A 246 5.10 14.40 -21.32
N GLU A 247 4.94 15.62 -20.79
CA GLU A 247 6.06 16.56 -20.70
C GLU A 247 7.02 16.14 -19.57
N PRO A 248 8.35 16.30 -19.75
CA PRO A 248 9.04 16.89 -20.89
C PRO A 248 9.40 15.91 -22.03
N ILE A 249 9.06 14.62 -21.90
CA ILE A 249 9.45 13.57 -22.85
C ILE A 249 8.90 13.85 -24.25
N LYS A 250 7.65 14.28 -24.34
CA LYS A 250 6.97 14.65 -25.60
C LYS A 250 7.78 15.65 -26.40
N THR A 251 8.24 16.72 -25.76
CA THR A 251 9.06 17.75 -26.40
C THR A 251 10.36 17.15 -26.91
N ILE A 252 11.08 16.38 -26.08
CA ILE A 252 12.37 15.77 -26.42
C ILE A 252 12.26 14.87 -27.66
N VAL A 253 11.29 13.95 -27.70
CA VAL A 253 11.10 13.02 -28.82
C VAL A 253 10.73 13.75 -30.12
N SER A 254 9.96 14.84 -30.01
CA SER A 254 9.55 15.65 -31.17
C SER A 254 10.71 16.44 -31.79
N GLU A 255 11.69 16.86 -30.98
CA GLU A 255 12.88 17.57 -31.45
C GLU A 255 13.90 16.63 -32.08
N THR A 256 14.07 15.43 -31.53
CA THR A 256 14.93 14.39 -32.12
C THR A 256 14.42 13.95 -33.48
N SER A 257 13.10 13.87 -33.68
CA SER A 257 12.49 13.47 -34.97
C SER A 257 12.61 14.54 -36.08
N LYS A 258 12.99 15.78 -35.73
CA LYS A 258 13.15 16.91 -36.67
C LYS A 258 14.61 17.14 -37.09
N LYS A 259 15.56 16.46 -36.45
CA LYS A 259 16.99 16.49 -36.80
C LYS A 259 17.34 15.30 -37.67
#